data_AF-A0AAD5Q798-F1
#
_entry.id   AF-A0AAD5Q798-F1
#
_cell.length_a   1.000
_cell.length_b   1.000
_cell.length_c   1.000
_cell.angle_alpha   90.00
_cell.angle_beta   90.00
_cell.angle_gamma   90.00
#
_symmetry.space_group_name_H-M   'P 1'
#
loop_
_entity.id
_entity.type
_entity.pdbx_description
1 polymer ?
#
loop_
_entity_poly.entity_id
_entity_poly.type
_entity_poly.pdbx_seq_one_letter_code
_entity_poly.pdbx_strand_id
1 'polypeptide(L)'
;MLGQRFALYCAVVLAALAGASVDAQQLRGLQAYPSTAAFSKQMLEAVNAERAKQGLSPLCYNKKVNAAAQAHSDDQARSKKMSHTGSNGSTLGQRVTAQGFKWNNVGENVAAGQRDVAAVMQAWMNSSGHRANILGKDFKFFGMGYATGGSTPYWTQKFANGAGEVCDNGSPSDSDAKPSPAPVPAPQPGYKPSPAPVPAPQPAPQPGYKPSPAPVPAPQPGYKPSSAPVPRPTAAPPSSAPAPKPTSRCGAKY
;
A
#
# COMPACT_ATOMS: atom_id res chain seq x y z
N MET A 1 -13.70 27.01 89.67
CA MET A 1 -12.41 27.71 89.43
C MET A 1 -11.69 27.03 88.28
N LEU A 2 -10.76 27.77 87.64
CA LEU A 2 -9.68 27.40 86.70
C LEU A 2 -9.52 25.91 86.31
N GLY A 3 -9.21 25.56 85.05
CA GLY A 3 -8.91 26.41 83.89
C GLY A 3 -8.45 25.60 82.67
N GLN A 4 -8.42 26.22 81.49
CA GLN A 4 -8.02 25.58 80.23
C GLN A 4 -6.51 25.33 80.15
N ARG A 5 -6.09 24.18 79.59
CA ARG A 5 -4.81 24.05 78.87
C ARG A 5 -4.95 23.20 77.61
N PHE A 6 -4.35 23.68 76.53
CA PHE A 6 -4.30 23.08 75.20
C PHE A 6 -3.39 21.84 75.15
N ALA A 7 -3.73 20.87 74.29
CA ALA A 7 -2.75 20.07 73.54
C ALA A 7 -3.38 19.56 72.23
N LEU A 8 -2.71 19.77 71.10
CA LEU A 8 -3.11 19.29 69.77
C LEU A 8 -2.76 17.81 69.60
N TYR A 9 -3.65 17.02 68.97
CA TYR A 9 -3.34 15.93 68.02
C TYR A 9 -4.59 15.78 67.12
N CYS A 10 -4.58 16.26 65.88
CA CYS A 10 -4.10 15.58 64.66
C CYS A 10 -4.98 14.39 64.21
N ALA A 11 -5.37 14.44 62.93
CA ALA A 11 -6.19 13.51 62.14
C ALA A 11 -5.86 12.00 62.34
N VAL A 12 -6.68 11.01 61.97
CA VAL A 12 -7.54 10.78 60.78
C VAL A 12 -8.64 9.74 61.19
N VAL A 13 -9.75 9.42 60.50
CA VAL A 13 -10.27 9.61 59.12
C VAL A 13 -11.80 9.77 59.14
N LEU A 14 -12.39 10.45 58.14
CA LEU A 14 -13.76 10.22 57.66
C LEU A 14 -13.73 10.13 56.13
N ALA A 15 -13.78 8.92 55.58
CA ALA A 15 -13.75 8.69 54.14
C ALA A 15 -15.17 8.85 53.56
N ALA A 16 -15.49 10.06 53.10
CA ALA A 16 -16.74 10.33 52.40
C ALA A 16 -16.77 9.66 51.01
N LEU A 17 -17.86 8.98 50.69
CA LEU A 17 -18.14 8.48 49.34
C LEU A 17 -18.48 9.64 48.41
N ALA A 18 -17.46 10.31 47.86
CA ALA A 18 -17.63 11.24 46.77
C ALA A 18 -17.74 10.47 45.44
N GLY A 19 -18.94 10.44 44.86
CA GLY A 19 -19.12 9.96 43.49
C GLY A 19 -18.32 10.85 42.54
N ALA A 20 -17.50 10.23 41.69
CA ALA A 20 -16.69 10.96 40.71
C ALA A 20 -17.59 11.56 39.62
N SER A 21 -18.04 12.80 39.83
CA SER A 21 -18.58 13.64 38.76
C SER A 21 -17.44 13.95 37.78
N VAL A 22 -17.39 13.19 36.68
CA VAL A 22 -16.40 13.39 35.62
C VAL A 22 -16.68 14.75 34.98
N ASP A 23 -15.73 15.67 35.09
CA ASP A 23 -15.95 17.07 34.70
C ASP A 23 -16.16 17.18 33.19
N ALA A 24 -17.26 17.80 32.76
CA ALA A 24 -17.61 17.95 31.34
C ALA A 24 -16.58 18.80 30.56
N GLN A 25 -15.72 19.55 31.26
CA GLN A 25 -14.58 20.25 30.67
C GLN A 25 -13.49 19.28 30.17
N GLN A 26 -13.29 18.13 30.83
CA GLN A 26 -12.25 17.16 30.48
C GLN A 26 -12.52 16.42 29.15
N LEU A 27 -13.77 16.43 28.67
CA LEU A 27 -14.15 15.88 27.36
C LEU A 27 -13.90 16.85 26.18
N ARG A 28 -13.62 18.13 26.45
CA ARG A 28 -13.45 19.15 25.38
C ARG A 28 -12.02 19.27 24.84
N GLY A 29 -11.06 18.52 25.39
CA GLY A 29 -9.66 18.53 25.00
C GLY A 29 -9.24 17.49 23.94
N LEU A 30 -10.11 16.52 23.64
CA LEU A 30 -9.88 15.59 22.54
C LEU A 30 -10.25 16.28 21.22
N GLN A 31 -9.27 16.98 20.61
CA GLN A 31 -9.39 17.37 19.21
C GLN A 31 -9.55 16.07 18.40
N ALA A 32 -10.78 15.81 17.94
CA ALA A 32 -11.09 14.67 17.11
C ALA A 32 -10.40 14.86 15.75
N TYR A 33 -9.18 14.32 15.63
CA TYR A 33 -8.62 14.04 14.32
C TYR A 33 -9.64 13.15 13.59
N PRO A 34 -10.08 13.53 12.38
CA PRO A 34 -11.10 12.77 11.67
C PRO A 34 -10.60 11.34 11.47
N SER A 35 -11.52 10.38 11.56
CA SER A 35 -11.18 8.96 11.42
C SER A 35 -10.49 8.72 10.07
N THR A 36 -9.63 7.69 10.01
CA THR A 36 -9.02 7.27 8.73
C THR A 36 -10.07 7.01 7.66
N ALA A 37 -11.29 6.60 8.04
CA ALA A 37 -12.44 6.47 7.15
C ALA A 37 -12.94 7.83 6.62
N ALA A 38 -13.15 8.82 7.50
CA ALA A 38 -13.52 10.19 7.11
C ALA A 38 -12.47 10.84 6.18
N PHE A 39 -11.17 10.72 6.48
CA PHE A 39 -10.11 11.15 5.58
C PHE A 39 -10.12 10.37 4.25
N SER A 40 -10.39 9.06 4.26
CA SER A 40 -10.40 8.25 3.03
C SER A 40 -11.56 8.61 2.10
N LYS A 41 -12.74 8.93 2.65
CA LYS A 41 -13.86 9.50 1.88
C LYS A 41 -13.48 10.85 1.26
N GLN A 42 -13.03 11.80 2.07
CA GLN A 42 -12.62 13.14 1.61
C GLN A 42 -11.51 13.07 0.54
N MET A 43 -10.55 12.15 0.71
CA MET A 43 -9.45 11.94 -0.24
C MET A 43 -9.94 11.45 -1.59
N LEU A 44 -10.84 10.45 -1.60
CA LEU A 44 -11.42 9.94 -2.84
C LEU A 44 -12.28 10.99 -3.55
N GLU A 45 -13.06 11.77 -2.80
CA GLU A 45 -13.84 12.90 -3.33
C GLU A 45 -12.93 13.96 -3.97
N ALA A 46 -11.85 14.36 -3.28
CA ALA A 46 -10.89 15.33 -3.81
C ALA A 46 -10.14 14.84 -5.05
N VAL A 47 -9.69 13.57 -5.06
CA VAL A 47 -9.09 12.93 -6.25
C VAL A 47 -10.06 12.90 -7.42
N ASN A 48 -11.31 12.52 -7.19
CA ASN A 48 -12.32 12.46 -8.24
C ASN A 48 -12.76 13.84 -8.73
N ALA A 49 -12.72 14.88 -7.89
CA ALA A 49 -12.92 16.26 -8.32
C ALA A 49 -11.81 16.73 -9.29
N GLU A 50 -10.53 16.42 -9.00
CA GLU A 50 -9.43 16.74 -9.93
C GLU A 50 -9.51 15.96 -11.24
N ARG A 51 -9.96 14.70 -11.19
CA ARG A 51 -10.19 13.87 -12.39
C ARG A 51 -11.35 14.37 -13.23
N ALA A 52 -12.45 14.78 -12.61
CA ALA A 52 -13.62 15.35 -13.30
C ALA A 52 -13.27 16.63 -14.08
N LYS A 53 -12.41 17.51 -13.52
CA LYS A 53 -11.86 18.69 -14.23
C LYS A 53 -11.09 18.36 -15.51
N GLN A 54 -10.71 17.10 -15.72
CA GLN A 54 -9.97 16.60 -16.88
C GLN A 54 -10.80 15.63 -17.74
N GLY A 55 -12.11 15.51 -17.48
CA GLY A 55 -13.00 14.58 -18.18
C GLY A 55 -12.67 13.10 -17.94
N LEU A 56 -11.96 12.77 -16.86
CA LEU A 56 -11.56 11.41 -16.53
C LEU A 56 -12.62 10.71 -15.67
N SER A 57 -12.84 9.42 -15.93
CA SER A 57 -13.70 8.58 -15.10
C SER A 57 -13.25 8.60 -13.63
N PRO A 58 -14.19 8.66 -12.68
CA PRO A 58 -13.87 8.59 -11.25
C PRO A 58 -13.21 7.25 -10.92
N LEU A 59 -12.27 7.28 -9.99
CA LEU A 59 -11.79 6.08 -9.32
C LEU A 59 -12.84 5.63 -8.30
N CYS A 60 -12.86 4.34 -8.00
CA CYS A 60 -13.67 3.78 -6.93
C CYS A 60 -12.80 3.21 -5.81
N TYR A 61 -13.37 3.18 -4.60
CA TYR A 61 -12.72 2.57 -3.44
C TYR A 61 -12.52 1.06 -3.64
N ASN A 62 -11.36 0.55 -3.22
CA ASN A 62 -11.12 -0.88 -3.08
C ASN A 62 -10.35 -1.17 -1.78
N LYS A 63 -10.91 -2.02 -0.93
CA LYS A 63 -10.38 -2.30 0.42
C LYS A 63 -8.99 -2.92 0.43
N LYS A 64 -8.61 -3.71 -0.58
CA LYS A 64 -7.26 -4.30 -0.68
C LYS A 64 -6.22 -3.24 -1.00
N VAL A 65 -6.53 -2.34 -1.95
CA VAL A 65 -5.68 -1.19 -2.30
C VAL A 65 -5.54 -0.25 -1.10
N ASN A 66 -6.64 -0.03 -0.36
CA ASN A 66 -6.65 0.77 0.86
C ASN A 66 -5.83 0.14 1.99
N ALA A 67 -5.98 -1.15 2.27
CA ALA A 67 -5.16 -1.87 3.25
C ALA A 67 -3.66 -1.78 2.90
N ALA A 68 -3.32 -1.88 1.60
CA ALA A 68 -1.94 -1.72 1.13
C ALA A 68 -1.40 -0.29 1.33
N ALA A 69 -2.27 0.73 1.27
CA ALA A 69 -1.91 2.12 1.49
C ALA A 69 -1.77 2.45 2.99
N GLN A 70 -2.73 1.99 3.82
CA GLN A 70 -2.68 2.15 5.27
C GLN A 70 -1.44 1.49 5.88
N ALA A 71 -1.18 0.23 5.54
CA ALA A 71 0.00 -0.49 6.05
C ALA A 71 1.33 0.20 5.69
N HIS A 72 1.37 0.96 4.58
CA HIS A 72 2.52 1.76 4.17
C HIS A 72 2.62 3.10 4.93
N SER A 73 1.50 3.75 5.22
CA SER A 73 1.50 4.93 6.10
C SER A 73 1.89 4.57 7.53
N ASP A 74 1.39 3.45 8.06
CA ASP A 74 1.80 2.91 9.37
C ASP A 74 3.32 2.66 9.41
N ASP A 75 3.88 2.13 8.32
CA ASP A 75 5.31 1.86 8.21
C ASP A 75 6.18 3.12 8.15
N GLN A 76 5.76 4.12 7.37
CA GLN A 76 6.40 5.43 7.32
C GLN A 76 6.30 6.17 8.66
N ALA A 77 5.17 6.04 9.39
CA ALA A 77 4.98 6.61 10.72
C ALA A 77 5.86 5.92 11.79
N ARG A 78 5.94 4.58 11.80
CA ARG A 78 6.82 3.82 12.70
C ARG A 78 8.29 4.15 12.47
N SER A 79 8.73 4.17 11.21
CA SER A 79 10.11 4.47 10.82
C SER A 79 10.43 5.98 10.81
N LYS A 80 9.41 6.83 10.99
CA LYS A 80 9.46 8.30 10.87
C LYS A 80 10.07 8.79 9.54
N LYS A 81 9.94 8.01 8.47
CA LYS A 81 10.58 8.24 7.17
C LYS A 81 9.54 8.15 6.05
N MET A 82 9.39 9.22 5.28
CA MET A 82 8.60 9.20 4.04
C MET A 82 9.43 8.55 2.91
N SER A 83 8.84 7.56 2.22
CA SER A 83 9.55 6.71 1.25
C SER A 83 8.57 5.89 0.41
N HIS A 84 8.87 5.66 -0.87
CA HIS A 84 8.15 4.68 -1.70
C HIS A 84 8.55 3.22 -1.40
N THR A 85 9.77 3.01 -0.90
CA THR A 85 10.23 1.69 -0.43
C THR A 85 9.85 1.52 1.04
N GLY A 86 9.22 0.41 1.40
CA GLY A 86 8.92 0.09 2.80
C GLY A 86 10.20 -0.15 3.61
N SER A 87 10.11 -0.04 4.94
CA SER A 87 11.21 -0.30 5.88
C SER A 87 11.83 -1.69 5.74
N ASN A 88 11.01 -2.66 5.31
CA ASN A 88 11.39 -4.03 4.97
C ASN A 88 11.91 -4.23 3.53
N GLY A 89 12.18 -3.15 2.79
CA GLY A 89 12.61 -3.20 1.39
C GLY A 89 11.48 -3.41 0.38
N SER A 90 10.22 -3.54 0.81
CA SER A 90 9.11 -3.84 -0.11
C SER A 90 8.82 -2.71 -1.12
N THR A 91 8.45 -3.11 -2.34
CA THR A 91 7.96 -2.21 -3.39
C THR A 91 6.44 -2.01 -3.33
N LEU A 92 5.93 -0.97 -4.01
CA LEU A 92 4.49 -0.73 -4.18
C LEU A 92 3.74 -1.99 -4.63
N GLY A 93 4.20 -2.62 -5.72
CA GLY A 93 3.57 -3.80 -6.30
C GLY A 93 3.52 -4.98 -5.33
N GLN A 94 4.61 -5.22 -4.58
CA GLN A 94 4.63 -6.24 -3.53
C GLN A 94 3.62 -5.93 -2.41
N ARG A 95 3.53 -4.67 -1.96
CA ARG A 95 2.56 -4.26 -0.92
C ARG A 95 1.10 -4.43 -1.39
N VAL A 96 0.81 -4.21 -2.68
CA VAL A 96 -0.53 -4.41 -3.26
C VAL A 96 -0.84 -5.90 -3.44
N THR A 97 0.10 -6.69 -3.97
CA THR A 97 -0.03 -8.16 -4.10
C THR A 97 -0.23 -8.83 -2.74
N ALA A 98 0.44 -8.36 -1.69
CA ALA A 98 0.33 -8.90 -0.34
C ALA A 98 -1.08 -8.77 0.27
N GLN A 99 -1.92 -7.85 -0.23
CA GLN A 99 -3.34 -7.73 0.14
C GLN A 99 -4.27 -8.56 -0.77
N GLY A 100 -3.72 -9.44 -1.59
CA GLY A 100 -4.48 -10.29 -2.52
C GLY A 100 -5.11 -9.53 -3.70
N PHE A 101 -4.61 -8.33 -4.03
CA PHE A 101 -5.07 -7.58 -5.20
C PHE A 101 -4.27 -7.99 -6.44
N LYS A 102 -4.96 -8.43 -7.50
CA LYS A 102 -4.32 -8.83 -8.77
C LYS A 102 -4.25 -7.64 -9.72
N TRP A 103 -3.09 -7.02 -9.87
CA TRP A 103 -2.91 -5.77 -10.64
C TRP A 103 -2.24 -5.97 -12.00
N ASN A 104 -2.68 -5.15 -12.97
CA ASN A 104 -2.02 -4.92 -14.26
C ASN A 104 -1.24 -3.60 -14.26
N ASN A 105 -1.65 -2.65 -13.42
CA ASN A 105 -1.00 -1.34 -13.25
C ASN A 105 -1.17 -0.86 -11.80
N VAL A 106 -0.12 -0.28 -11.20
CA VAL A 106 -0.16 0.40 -9.90
C VAL A 106 0.64 1.71 -9.90
N GLY A 107 0.14 2.70 -9.17
CA GLY A 107 0.79 3.98 -8.88
C GLY A 107 0.67 4.35 -7.40
N GLU A 108 1.58 5.17 -6.89
CA GLU A 108 1.60 5.60 -5.48
C GLU A 108 2.06 7.05 -5.35
N ASN A 109 1.37 7.79 -4.48
CA ASN A 109 1.85 9.06 -3.97
C ASN A 109 2.09 8.92 -2.47
N VAL A 110 3.16 9.52 -1.95
CA VAL A 110 3.41 9.63 -0.51
C VAL A 110 3.64 11.09 -0.12
N ALA A 111 3.36 11.44 1.14
CA ALA A 111 3.66 12.76 1.68
C ALA A 111 3.81 12.70 3.21
N ALA A 112 4.41 13.74 3.78
CA ALA A 112 4.50 13.91 5.24
C ALA A 112 4.44 15.38 5.64
N GLY A 113 3.80 15.65 6.79
CA GLY A 113 3.69 16.97 7.41
C GLY A 113 2.38 17.73 7.16
N GLN A 114 1.63 17.40 6.11
CA GLN A 114 0.37 18.06 5.76
C GLN A 114 -0.74 17.66 6.73
N ARG A 115 -1.53 18.62 7.23
CA ARG A 115 -2.47 18.40 8.34
C ARG A 115 -3.81 17.81 7.95
N ASP A 116 -4.19 17.95 6.68
CA ASP A 116 -5.50 17.55 6.15
C ASP A 116 -5.41 17.17 4.66
N VAL A 117 -6.53 16.66 4.14
CA VAL A 117 -6.68 16.22 2.74
C VAL A 117 -6.47 17.36 1.74
N ALA A 118 -6.90 18.59 2.04
CA ALA A 118 -6.79 19.71 1.11
C ALA A 118 -5.32 20.12 0.94
N ALA A 119 -4.58 20.25 2.05
CA ALA A 119 -3.16 20.58 2.04
C ALA A 119 -2.30 19.54 1.31
N VAL A 120 -2.59 18.24 1.49
CA VAL A 120 -1.84 17.17 0.82
C VAL A 120 -2.22 17.01 -0.65
N MET A 121 -3.50 17.17 -1.00
CA MET A 121 -3.94 17.21 -2.41
C MET A 121 -3.34 18.40 -3.16
N GLN A 122 -3.29 19.59 -2.55
CA GLN A 122 -2.61 20.76 -3.14
C GLN A 122 -1.11 20.46 -3.37
N ALA A 123 -0.43 19.85 -2.40
CA ALA A 123 0.99 19.49 -2.55
C ALA A 123 1.23 18.49 -3.69
N TRP A 124 0.38 17.45 -3.81
CA TRP A 124 0.48 16.47 -4.90
C TRP A 124 0.10 17.05 -6.27
N MET A 125 -0.94 17.88 -6.36
CA MET A 125 -1.39 18.48 -7.64
C MET A 125 -0.43 19.55 -8.20
N ASN A 126 0.41 20.12 -7.34
CA ASN A 126 1.51 21.02 -7.70
C ASN A 126 2.82 20.28 -8.08
N SER A 127 2.88 18.96 -7.93
CA SER A 127 4.03 18.12 -8.26
C SER A 127 3.73 17.28 -9.49
N SER A 128 4.55 17.38 -10.54
CA SER A 128 4.24 16.78 -11.85
C SER A 128 4.08 15.26 -11.79
N GLY A 129 4.92 14.57 -11.02
CA GLY A 129 4.87 13.11 -10.86
C GLY A 129 3.66 12.66 -10.06
N HIS A 130 3.37 13.31 -8.93
CA HIS A 130 2.22 12.96 -8.10
C HIS A 130 0.88 13.27 -8.80
N ARG A 131 0.81 14.40 -9.52
CA ARG A 131 -0.30 14.76 -10.40
C ARG A 131 -0.52 13.74 -11.51
N ALA A 132 0.54 13.22 -12.12
CA ALA A 132 0.45 12.20 -13.17
C ALA A 132 -0.20 10.90 -12.67
N ASN A 133 0.06 10.51 -11.41
CA ASN A 133 -0.62 9.37 -10.78
C ASN A 133 -2.12 9.65 -10.56
N ILE A 134 -2.48 10.82 -9.98
CA ILE A 134 -3.88 11.21 -9.73
C ILE A 134 -4.71 11.25 -11.04
N LEU A 135 -4.12 11.79 -12.09
CA LEU A 135 -4.73 11.92 -13.42
C LEU A 135 -4.46 10.72 -14.35
N GLY A 136 -3.90 9.63 -13.83
CA GLY A 136 -3.60 8.42 -14.61
C GLY A 136 -4.87 7.80 -15.19
N LYS A 137 -4.93 7.67 -16.52
CA LYS A 137 -6.09 7.12 -17.24
C LYS A 137 -6.28 5.62 -17.02
N ASP A 138 -5.18 4.91 -16.78
CA ASP A 138 -5.15 3.45 -16.67
C ASP A 138 -5.57 2.93 -15.29
N PHE A 139 -5.98 3.80 -14.36
CA PHE A 139 -6.41 3.43 -13.01
C PHE A 139 -7.93 3.42 -12.87
N LYS A 140 -8.44 2.45 -12.10
CA LYS A 140 -9.86 2.29 -11.75
C LYS A 140 -10.09 2.30 -10.24
N PHE A 141 -9.14 1.76 -9.48
CA PHE A 141 -9.27 1.56 -8.03
C PHE A 141 -8.35 2.50 -7.26
N PHE A 142 -8.83 2.91 -6.10
CA PHE A 142 -8.17 3.82 -5.19
C PHE A 142 -8.19 3.28 -3.75
N GLY A 143 -7.15 3.61 -3.00
CA GLY A 143 -7.10 3.48 -1.55
C GLY A 143 -6.11 4.47 -0.97
N MET A 144 -6.28 4.82 0.31
CA MET A 144 -5.37 5.72 1.00
C MET A 144 -4.95 5.20 2.38
N GLY A 145 -3.83 5.71 2.86
CA GLY A 145 -3.33 5.45 4.20
C GLY A 145 -3.00 6.74 4.94
N TYR A 146 -3.32 6.81 6.22
CA TYR A 146 -2.94 7.92 7.10
C TYR A 146 -2.46 7.39 8.45
N ALA A 147 -1.29 7.84 8.90
CA ALA A 147 -0.77 7.54 10.24
C ALA A 147 0.14 8.66 10.74
N THR A 148 0.36 8.75 12.06
CA THR A 148 1.18 9.82 12.67
C THR A 148 2.43 9.27 13.36
N GLY A 149 3.60 9.70 12.92
CA GLY A 149 4.89 9.42 13.58
C GLY A 149 5.24 10.54 14.55
N GLY A 150 4.75 10.46 15.79
CA GLY A 150 4.73 11.63 16.69
C GLY A 150 3.74 12.68 16.19
N SER A 151 4.14 13.95 16.14
CA SER A 151 3.29 15.04 15.61
C SER A 151 3.30 15.16 14.07
N THR A 152 4.06 14.30 13.36
CA THR A 152 4.17 14.31 11.90
C THR A 152 3.16 13.34 11.27
N PRO A 153 2.17 13.81 10.50
CA PRO A 153 1.31 12.96 9.69
C PRO A 153 2.04 12.42 8.46
N TYR A 154 1.74 11.17 8.08
CA TYR A 154 2.23 10.48 6.89
C TYR A 154 1.03 10.01 6.07
N TRP A 155 1.06 10.31 4.78
CA TRP A 155 -0.01 10.04 3.83
C TRP A 155 0.47 9.12 2.71
N THR A 156 -0.40 8.22 2.27
CA THR A 156 -0.20 7.40 1.07
C THR A 156 -1.48 7.42 0.24
N GLN A 157 -1.37 7.64 -1.07
CA GLN A 157 -2.40 7.25 -2.04
C GLN A 157 -1.89 6.05 -2.82
N LYS A 158 -2.77 5.09 -3.10
CA LYS A 158 -2.51 4.01 -4.06
C LYS A 158 -3.58 3.98 -5.13
N PHE A 159 -3.10 3.90 -6.35
CA PHE A 159 -3.88 3.79 -7.58
C PHE A 159 -3.63 2.41 -8.16
N ALA A 160 -4.68 1.73 -8.62
CA ALA A 160 -4.55 0.40 -9.18
C ALA A 160 -5.55 0.12 -10.31
N ASN A 161 -5.21 -0.86 -11.13
CA ASN A 161 -6.12 -1.51 -12.06
C ASN A 161 -5.81 -3.00 -12.13
N GLY A 162 -6.84 -3.83 -12.25
CA GLY A 162 -6.78 -5.27 -12.03
C GLY A 162 -8.02 -5.98 -12.54
N ALA A 163 -7.83 -7.19 -13.09
CA ALA A 163 -8.92 -8.00 -13.62
C ALA A 163 -9.62 -8.77 -12.48
N GLY A 164 -10.95 -8.80 -12.51
CA GLY A 164 -11.77 -9.49 -11.49
C GLY A 164 -11.89 -8.76 -10.14
N GLU A 165 -11.28 -7.58 -10.00
CA GLU A 165 -11.44 -6.72 -8.83
C GLU A 165 -12.70 -5.85 -8.96
N VAL A 166 -13.35 -5.57 -7.83
CA VAL A 166 -14.59 -4.79 -7.76
C VAL A 166 -14.38 -3.49 -6.99
N CYS A 167 -15.26 -2.53 -7.26
CA CYS A 167 -15.44 -1.39 -6.38
C CYS A 167 -16.17 -1.91 -5.14
N ASP A 168 -15.66 -1.64 -3.95
CA ASP A 168 -16.43 -1.89 -2.73
C ASP A 168 -17.52 -0.81 -2.65
N ASN A 169 -18.80 -1.21 -2.65
CA ASN A 169 -19.95 -0.31 -2.85
C ASN A 169 -20.29 0.62 -1.66
N GLY A 170 -19.39 0.73 -0.68
CA GLY A 170 -19.43 1.76 0.34
C GLY A 170 -18.41 2.85 0.02
N SER A 171 -18.70 4.10 0.40
CA SER A 171 -17.61 4.96 0.88
C SER A 171 -16.84 4.23 1.99
N PRO A 172 -15.59 4.60 2.27
CA PRO A 172 -14.86 4.06 3.42
C PRO A 172 -15.69 4.29 4.70
N SER A 173 -16.35 3.23 5.17
CA SER A 173 -17.21 3.26 6.35
C SER A 173 -16.40 2.94 7.58
N ASP A 174 -16.75 3.51 8.72
CA ASP A 174 -16.01 3.33 9.98
C ASP A 174 -15.97 1.85 10.44
N SER A 175 -16.81 0.97 9.88
CA SER A 175 -16.80 -0.49 10.07
C SER A 175 -15.55 -1.21 9.55
N ASP A 176 -14.86 -0.68 8.53
CA ASP A 176 -13.65 -1.29 7.97
C ASP A 176 -12.36 -0.86 8.71
N ALA A 177 -12.46 0.09 9.64
CA ALA A 177 -11.35 0.56 10.47
C ALA A 177 -11.14 -0.33 11.71
N LYS A 178 -10.46 -1.48 11.54
CA LYS A 178 -9.97 -2.27 12.68
C LYS A 178 -9.11 -1.38 13.61
N PRO A 179 -9.30 -1.41 14.94
CA PRO A 179 -8.67 -0.42 15.83
C PRO A 179 -7.14 -0.50 15.82
N SER A 180 -6.53 0.69 15.72
CA SER A 180 -5.12 0.94 16.02
C SER A 180 -4.87 0.81 17.54
N PRO A 181 -3.67 0.37 18.00
CA PRO A 181 -3.37 0.29 19.43
C PRO A 181 -3.36 1.66 20.14
N ALA A 182 -3.46 1.61 21.47
CA ALA A 182 -3.75 2.73 22.38
C ALA A 182 -2.68 3.87 22.42
N PRO A 183 -3.01 5.08 22.96
CA PRO A 183 -2.25 6.33 22.74
C PRO A 183 -1.20 6.69 23.83
N VAL A 184 -0.72 7.96 23.79
CA VAL A 184 0.05 8.75 24.82
C VAL A 184 1.59 8.76 24.65
N PRO A 185 2.37 9.85 24.97
CA PRO A 185 2.05 11.21 25.46
C PRO A 185 2.49 12.40 24.56
N ALA A 186 2.28 13.64 25.02
CA ALA A 186 2.66 14.91 24.36
C ALA A 186 3.56 15.83 25.23
N PRO A 187 4.33 16.74 24.61
CA PRO A 187 4.62 18.08 25.16
C PRO A 187 4.21 19.19 24.15
N GLN A 188 3.22 20.03 24.46
CA GLN A 188 3.28 21.33 25.18
C GLN A 188 3.43 22.59 24.27
N PRO A 189 2.97 23.78 24.70
CA PRO A 189 2.74 24.93 23.81
C PRO A 189 4.01 25.72 23.48
N GLY A 190 4.09 26.26 22.26
CA GLY A 190 5.18 27.18 21.85
C GLY A 190 5.67 27.08 20.40
N TYR A 191 5.05 26.26 19.54
CA TYR A 191 5.57 26.02 18.20
C TYR A 191 5.28 27.16 17.21
N LYS A 192 6.32 27.95 16.90
CA LYS A 192 6.36 28.82 15.71
C LYS A 192 6.26 27.94 14.45
N PRO A 193 5.54 28.36 13.37
CA PRO A 193 5.48 27.56 12.15
C PRO A 193 6.87 27.29 11.58
N SER A 194 7.24 26.01 11.50
CA SER A 194 8.36 25.59 10.64
C SER A 194 7.90 25.75 9.18
N PRO A 195 8.74 26.24 8.27
CA PRO A 195 8.42 26.25 6.84
C PRO A 195 7.96 24.87 6.36
N ALA A 196 7.04 24.83 5.41
CA ALA A 196 6.63 23.58 4.77
C ALA A 196 7.89 22.84 4.30
N PRO A 197 8.03 21.52 4.55
CA PRO A 197 9.12 20.75 3.99
C PRO A 197 9.20 20.98 2.49
N VAL A 198 10.37 21.38 2.01
CA VAL A 198 10.64 21.48 0.57
C VAL A 198 10.25 20.14 -0.06
N PRO A 199 9.55 20.12 -1.22
CA PRO A 199 9.23 18.86 -1.89
C PRO A 199 10.48 18.01 -2.00
N ALA A 200 10.41 16.77 -1.48
CA ALA A 200 11.50 15.82 -1.67
C ALA A 200 11.77 15.68 -3.18
N PRO A 201 13.04 15.57 -3.62
CA PRO A 201 13.36 15.42 -5.03
C PRO A 201 12.53 14.29 -5.64
N GLN A 202 11.70 14.65 -6.63
CA GLN A 202 10.82 13.71 -7.31
C GLN A 202 11.66 12.58 -7.91
N PRO A 203 11.33 11.30 -7.63
CA PRO A 203 11.58 10.25 -8.60
C PRO A 203 10.96 10.66 -9.94
N ALA A 204 11.59 10.27 -11.05
CA ALA A 204 11.01 10.49 -12.37
C ALA A 204 9.58 9.91 -12.41
N PRO A 205 8.65 10.50 -13.21
CA PRO A 205 7.29 9.97 -13.34
C PRO A 205 7.39 8.48 -13.69
N GLN A 206 6.96 7.62 -12.78
CA GLN A 206 7.05 6.19 -13.01
C GLN A 206 5.95 5.84 -14.02
N PRO A 207 6.27 5.36 -15.24
CA PRO A 207 5.26 4.79 -16.09
C PRO A 207 4.62 3.66 -15.30
N GLY A 208 3.30 3.71 -15.15
CA GLY A 208 2.58 2.91 -14.15
C GLY A 208 3.08 1.47 -14.14
N TYR A 209 3.54 1.00 -12.97
CA TYR A 209 4.25 -0.26 -12.87
C TYR A 209 3.36 -1.36 -13.42
N LYS A 210 3.81 -2.02 -14.49
CA LYS A 210 3.28 -3.29 -14.95
C LYS A 210 3.97 -4.43 -14.19
N PRO A 211 3.32 -5.58 -13.97
CA PRO A 211 4.00 -6.74 -13.42
C PRO A 211 5.19 -7.10 -14.30
N SER A 212 6.40 -7.04 -13.72
CA SER A 212 7.55 -7.69 -14.35
C SER A 212 7.24 -9.20 -14.43
N PRO A 213 7.62 -9.89 -15.51
CA PRO A 213 7.61 -11.36 -15.51
C PRO A 213 8.35 -11.87 -14.27
N ALA A 214 7.88 -12.99 -13.71
CA ALA A 214 8.58 -13.65 -12.62
C ALA A 214 10.04 -13.90 -13.03
N PRO A 215 11.03 -13.71 -12.14
CA PRO A 215 12.41 -14.02 -12.46
C PRO A 215 12.51 -15.47 -12.94
N VAL A 216 13.03 -15.67 -14.16
CA VAL A 216 13.49 -16.99 -14.57
C VAL A 216 14.55 -17.42 -13.56
N PRO A 217 14.48 -18.63 -12.97
CA PRO A 217 15.49 -19.09 -12.03
C PRO A 217 16.87 -18.94 -12.64
N ALA A 218 17.78 -18.28 -11.92
CA ALA A 218 19.16 -18.12 -12.38
C ALA A 218 19.78 -19.51 -12.62
N PRO A 219 20.56 -19.72 -13.70
CA PRO A 219 21.31 -20.95 -13.89
C PRO A 219 22.19 -21.21 -12.66
N GLN A 220 22.04 -22.38 -12.03
CA GLN A 220 22.87 -22.72 -10.87
C GLN A 220 24.35 -22.82 -11.31
N PRO A 221 25.28 -22.09 -10.66
CA PRO A 221 26.69 -22.26 -10.96
C PRO A 221 27.15 -23.65 -10.51
N GLY A 222 27.68 -24.46 -11.43
CA GLY A 222 28.45 -25.66 -11.07
C GLY A 222 27.89 -27.03 -11.48
N TYR A 223 27.36 -27.19 -12.69
CA TYR A 223 27.47 -28.48 -13.38
C TYR A 223 28.57 -28.41 -14.43
N LYS A 224 29.74 -28.97 -14.11
CA LYS A 224 30.82 -29.22 -15.05
C LYS A 224 30.44 -30.47 -15.86
N PRO A 225 30.23 -30.38 -17.19
CA PRO A 225 30.02 -31.58 -17.99
C PRO A 225 31.23 -32.49 -17.86
N SER A 226 30.97 -33.77 -17.60
CA SER A 226 31.99 -34.81 -17.76
C SER A 226 32.42 -34.90 -19.22
N SER A 227 33.59 -35.48 -19.46
CA SER A 227 34.26 -35.57 -20.76
C SER A 227 33.34 -36.03 -21.91
N ALA A 228 33.62 -35.50 -23.10
CA ALA A 228 32.87 -35.79 -24.32
C ALA A 228 32.70 -37.29 -24.60
N PRO A 229 31.53 -37.75 -25.09
CA PRO A 229 31.36 -39.11 -25.58
C PRO A 229 32.21 -39.33 -26.85
N VAL A 230 32.95 -40.44 -26.90
CA VAL A 230 33.64 -40.89 -28.11
C VAL A 230 32.59 -41.17 -29.22
N PRO A 231 32.78 -40.68 -30.46
CA PRO A 231 31.83 -40.95 -31.54
C PRO A 231 31.73 -42.45 -31.86
N ARG A 232 30.53 -43.02 -31.71
CA ARG A 232 30.23 -44.38 -32.19
C ARG A 232 29.97 -44.31 -33.71
N PRO A 233 30.64 -45.12 -34.54
CA PRO A 233 30.42 -45.08 -35.99
C PRO A 233 28.97 -45.45 -36.35
N THR A 234 28.38 -44.65 -37.23
CA THR A 234 27.03 -44.86 -37.78
C THR A 234 27.01 -46.05 -38.72
N ALA A 235 26.07 -46.97 -38.52
CA ALA A 235 25.82 -48.06 -39.46
C ALA A 235 25.25 -47.53 -40.78
N ALA A 236 25.64 -48.16 -41.89
CA ALA A 236 25.21 -47.79 -43.24
C ALA A 236 23.72 -48.10 -43.50
N PRO A 237 23.06 -47.39 -44.43
CA PRO A 237 21.69 -47.71 -44.84
C PRO A 237 21.62 -49.07 -45.57
N PRO A 238 20.52 -49.82 -45.44
CA PRO A 238 20.37 -51.11 -46.11
C PRO A 238 20.26 -50.95 -47.64
N SER A 239 20.92 -51.87 -48.35
CA SER A 239 20.96 -51.91 -49.81
C SER A 239 19.61 -52.28 -50.43
N SER A 240 19.40 -51.79 -51.65
CA SER A 240 18.28 -52.08 -52.55
C SER A 240 17.94 -53.56 -52.68
N ALA A 241 16.67 -53.91 -52.47
CA ALA A 241 16.11 -55.18 -52.89
C ALA A 241 15.94 -55.22 -54.44
N PRO A 242 16.20 -56.36 -55.11
CA PRO A 242 16.13 -56.45 -56.57
C PRO A 242 14.68 -56.54 -57.09
N ALA A 243 14.45 -55.98 -58.28
CA ALA A 243 13.17 -56.10 -58.98
C ALA A 243 12.86 -57.55 -59.39
N PRO A 244 11.59 -58.00 -59.33
CA PRO A 244 11.20 -59.32 -59.82
C PRO A 244 11.33 -59.41 -61.36
N LYS A 245 11.92 -60.50 -61.85
CA LYS A 245 12.00 -60.79 -63.29
C LYS A 245 10.61 -61.12 -63.88
N PRO A 246 10.37 -60.79 -65.17
CA PRO A 246 9.14 -61.16 -65.85
C PRO A 246 9.06 -62.67 -66.12
N THR A 247 7.98 -63.31 -65.68
CA THR A 247 7.65 -64.70 -66.03
C THR A 247 6.84 -64.73 -67.32
N SER A 248 7.49 -65.05 -68.44
CA SER A 248 6.82 -65.34 -69.70
C SER A 248 6.62 -66.84 -69.89
N ARG A 249 5.37 -67.33 -69.93
CA ARG A 249 4.79 -68.15 -71.04
C ARG A 249 3.58 -69.03 -70.68
N CYS A 250 2.69 -69.14 -71.69
CA CYS A 250 1.84 -70.28 -72.07
C CYS A 250 0.55 -70.63 -71.30
N GLY A 251 -0.48 -70.97 -72.08
CA GLY A 251 -1.74 -71.60 -71.68
C GLY A 251 -2.92 -70.60 -71.59
N ALA A 252 -3.84 -70.51 -72.55
CA ALA A 252 -4.87 -71.49 -72.92
C ALA A 252 -5.87 -71.75 -71.77
N LYS A 253 -7.20 -71.76 -71.95
CA LYS A 253 -7.98 -72.05 -73.18
C LYS A 253 -9.48 -71.75 -72.94
N TYR A 254 -10.21 -71.46 -74.03
CA TYR A 254 -11.67 -71.33 -74.17
C TYR A 254 -12.35 -70.14 -73.48
#